data_AF-A0A7Y2MZ57-F1
#
_entry.id   AF-A0A7Y2MZ57-F1
#
_cell.length_a   1.000
_cell.length_b   1.000
_cell.length_c   1.000
_cell.angle_alpha   90.00
_cell.angle_beta   90.00
_cell.angle_gamma   90.00
#
_symmetry.space_group_name_H-M   'P 1'
#
loop_
_entity.id
_entity.type
_entity.pdbx_description
1 polymer ?
#
loop_
_entity_poly.entity_id
_entity_poly.type
_entity_poly.pdbx_seq_one_letter_code
_entity_poly.pdbx_strand_id
1 'polypeptide(L)' 'EGLRALGHDVTIASRLGAGHGRGQVIYRLDDGYLAASDQRADGQAVGF' A
#
# COMPACT_ATOMS: atom_id res chain seq x y z
N GLU A 1 13.07 5.23 -15.78
CA GLU A 1 14.27 6.00 -16.21
C GLU A 1 14.65 7.21 -15.35
N GLY A 2 13.72 8.01 -14.80
CA GLY A 2 14.07 9.24 -14.04
C GLY A 2 15.12 9.07 -12.93
N LEU A 3 14.89 8.19 -11.95
CA LEU A 3 15.85 7.95 -10.85
C LEU A 3 17.18 7.37 -11.34
N ARG A 4 17.15 6.47 -12.33
CA ARG A 4 18.38 5.89 -12.91
C ARG A 4 19.23 6.95 -13.60
N ALA A 5 18.61 7.88 -14.32
CA ALA A 5 19.30 8.99 -14.98
C ALA A 5 19.99 9.95 -13.99
N LEU A 6 19.52 10.00 -12.74
CA LEU A 6 20.15 10.75 -11.65
C LEU A 6 21.26 9.94 -10.93
N GLY A 7 21.61 8.75 -11.43
CA GLY A 7 22.69 7.92 -10.89
C GLY A 7 22.25 6.94 -9.78
N HIS A 8 20.95 6.79 -9.52
CA HIS A 8 20.47 5.80 -8.54
C HIS A 8 20.50 4.38 -9.11
N ASP A 9 21.02 3.43 -8.32
CA ASP A 9 20.85 2.01 -8.56
C ASP A 9 19.43 1.58 -8.17
N VAL A 10 18.62 1.22 -9.16
CA VAL A 10 17.17 1.01 -9.00
C VAL A 10 16.79 -0.42 -9.37
N THR A 11 16.33 -1.16 -8.37
CA THR A 11 15.75 -2.51 -8.49
C THR A 11 14.23 -2.44 -8.58
N ILE A 12 13.65 -3.15 -9.56
CA ILE A 12 12.20 -3.22 -9.73
C ILE A 12 11.65 -4.40 -8.94
N ALA A 13 10.81 -4.14 -7.94
CA ALA A 13 10.11 -5.18 -7.19
C ALA A 13 8.89 -5.70 -7.96
N SER A 14 8.43 -6.90 -7.60
CA SER A 14 7.19 -7.46 -8.14
C SER A 14 5.99 -6.59 -7.75
N ARG A 15 5.03 -6.46 -8.66
CA ARG A 15 3.88 -5.55 -8.51
C ARG A 15 3.07 -5.80 -7.23
N LEU A 16 2.88 -7.06 -6.86
CA LEU A 16 2.15 -7.47 -5.66
C LEU A 16 3.07 -7.95 -4.53
N GLY A 17 4.38 -7.67 -4.63
CA GLY A 17 5.34 -8.03 -3.59
C GLY A 17 5.16 -7.18 -2.32
N ALA A 18 5.13 -7.83 -1.16
CA ALA A 18 5.04 -7.18 0.15
C ALA A 18 6.39 -6.65 0.69
N GLY A 19 7.44 -6.58 -0.14
CA GLY A 19 8.78 -6.14 0.28
C GLY A 19 8.87 -4.68 0.77
N HIS A 20 7.84 -3.88 0.48
CA HIS A 20 7.71 -2.49 0.94
C HIS A 20 6.72 -2.34 2.10
N GLY A 21 6.43 -3.43 2.82
CA GLY A 21 5.48 -3.45 3.93
C GLY A 21 4.03 -3.65 3.51
N ARG A 22 3.15 -3.63 4.51
CA ARG A 22 1.69 -3.86 4.41
C ARG A 22 0.96 -2.79 5.20
N GLY A 23 0.03 -2.08 4.56
CA GLY A 23 -0.74 -1.01 5.16
C GLY A 23 -2.13 -1.43 5.65
N GLN A 24 -2.59 -0.80 6.72
CA GLN A 24 -3.98 -0.87 7.17
C GLN A 24 -4.41 0.55 7.54
N VAL A 25 -5.60 0.96 7.11
CA VAL A 25 -6.09 2.34 7.32
C VAL A 25 -7.56 2.32 7.72
N ILE A 26 -7.90 3.15 8.70
CA ILE A 26 -9.28 3.53 9.02
C ILE A 26 -9.33 5.04 9.05
N TYR A 27 -10.19 5.63 8.22
CA TYR A 27 -10.41 7.07 8.14
C TYR A 27 -11.81 7.41 8.67
N ARG A 28 -11.91 8.48 9.45
CA ARG A 28 -13.19 8.96 9.98
C ARG A 28 -13.84 9.93 8.99
N LEU A 29 -15.09 9.65 8.64
CA LEU A 29 -15.98 10.52 7.88
C LEU A 29 -16.92 11.26 8.83
N ASP A 30 -17.72 12.18 8.31
CA ASP A 30 -18.73 12.90 9.11
C ASP A 30 -19.81 11.96 9.65
N ASP A 31 -20.17 10.91 8.89
CA ASP A 31 -21.26 9.97 9.17
C ASP A 31 -20.81 8.51 9.35
N GLY A 32 -19.50 8.26 9.45
CA GLY A 32 -19.00 6.89 9.60
C GLY A 32 -17.48 6.73 9.49
N TYR A 33 -17.06 5.54 9.06
CA TYR A 33 -15.66 5.20 8.88
C TYR A 33 -15.43 4.50 7.54
N LEU A 34 -14.32 4.82 6.88
CA LEU A 34 -13.82 4.14 5.70
C LEU A 34 -12.59 3.31 6.10
N ALA A 35 -12.67 1.99 5.95
CA ALA A 35 -11.56 1.08 6.19
C ALA A 35 -10.96 0.55 4.88
N ALA A 36 -9.65 0.34 4.86
CA ALA A 36 -8.93 -0.26 3.74
C ALA A 36 -7.81 -1.19 4.23
N SER A 37 -7.65 -2.32 3.53
CA SER A 37 -6.59 -3.31 3.78
C SER A 37 -5.69 -3.43 2.56
N ASP A 38 -4.41 -3.68 2.78
CA ASP A 38 -3.43 -3.89 1.72
C ASP A 38 -3.75 -5.13 0.88
N GLN A 39 -3.77 -4.97 -0.45
CA GLN A 39 -3.99 -6.06 -1.40
C GLN A 39 -2.79 -7.01 -1.55
N ARG A 40 -1.60 -6.62 -1.06
CA ARG A 40 -0.36 -7.40 -1.23
C ARG A 40 -0.21 -8.54 -0.22
N ALA A 41 -1.21 -8.74 0.63
CA ALA A 41 -1.26 -9.82 1.61
C ALA A 41 -2.71 -10.17 1.94
N ASP A 42 -2.89 -11.34 2.52
CA ASP A 42 -4.17 -11.69 3.13
C ASP A 42 -4.49 -10.70 4.25
N GLY A 43 -5.72 -10.19 4.25
CA GLY A 43 -6.17 -9.15 5.17
C GLY A 43 -7.64 -8.80 4.92
N GLN A 44 -8.24 -8.02 5.81
CA GLN A 44 -9.66 -7.70 5.73
C GLN A 44 -9.94 -6.30 6.28
N ALA A 45 -10.63 -5.49 5.47
CA ALA A 45 -11.34 -4.30 5.93
C ALA A 45 -12.80 -4.68 6.13
N VAL A 46 -13.33 -4.48 7.35
CA VAL A 46 -14.70 -4.85 7.73
C VAL A 46 -15.33 -3.72 8.54
N GLY A 47 -16.64 -3.51 8.35
CA GLY A 47 -17.44 -2.53 9.08
C GLY A 47 -18.79 -3.13 9.48
N PHE A 48 -19.49 -2.44 10.38
CA PHE A 48 -20.80 -2.80 10.93
C PHE A 48 -21.66 -1.55 11.12
#